data_AF-R9QMV8-F1
#
_entry.id   AF-R9QMV8-F1
#
_cell.length_a   1.000
_cell.length_b   1.000
_cell.length_c   1.000
_cell.angle_alpha   90.00
_cell.angle_beta   90.00
_cell.angle_gamma   90.00
#
_symmetry.space_group_name_H-M   'P 1'
#
loop_
_entity.id
_entity.type
_entity.pdbx_description
1 polymer ?
#
loop_
_entity_poly.entity_id
_entity_poly.type
_entity_poly.pdbx_seq_one_letter_code
_entity_poly.pdbx_strand_id
1 'polypeptide(L)'
;MGFVKVVKNKAYFKRFQVKFRRRREGRTDYFARKRLIFQEKNKYNTPKYRLIVRFTNKDIICQIAYARIEGDIIIAAAYSHELPRYGVKVGLTNYAAAHCTGLLLARRLLQKLKLDSIYTGVEEANGEEYYVEDEDGKPGAFRAYLDIGLVRTTTGARVLEL
;
A
#
# COMPACT_ATOMS: atom_id res chain seq x y z
N MET A 1 -34.40 31.71 -26.73
CA MET A 1 -32.95 31.70 -26.98
C MET A 1 -32.26 32.03 -25.65
N GLY A 2 -31.65 31.05 -24.97
CA GLY A 2 -31.28 31.20 -23.55
C GLY A 2 -30.28 32.33 -23.28
N PHE A 3 -30.61 33.21 -22.33
CA PHE A 3 -29.88 34.44 -21.95
C PHE A 3 -28.52 34.21 -21.24
N VAL A 4 -27.97 33.00 -21.26
CA VAL A 4 -26.76 32.65 -20.49
C VAL A 4 -25.57 32.40 -21.43
N LYS A 5 -24.48 33.15 -21.21
CA LYS A 5 -23.23 33.00 -21.96
C LYS A 5 -22.66 31.58 -21.81
N VAL A 6 -22.41 30.91 -22.93
CA VAL A 6 -21.82 29.57 -22.94
C VAL A 6 -20.33 29.64 -22.57
N VAL A 7 -19.99 29.15 -21.37
CA VAL A 7 -18.62 29.15 -20.83
C VAL A 7 -17.76 28.02 -21.44
N LYS A 8 -18.32 26.82 -21.61
CA LYS A 8 -17.63 25.66 -22.20
C LYS A 8 -17.73 25.67 -23.72
N ASN A 9 -17.09 26.65 -24.35
CA ASN A 9 -17.07 26.81 -25.81
C ASN A 9 -15.87 26.09 -26.46
N LYS A 10 -15.77 26.14 -27.80
CA LYS A 10 -14.65 25.53 -28.55
C LYS A 10 -13.28 26.08 -28.12
N ALA A 11 -13.20 27.36 -27.74
CA ALA A 11 -11.97 27.98 -27.27
C ALA A 11 -11.52 27.43 -25.91
N TYR A 12 -12.45 27.13 -25.00
CA TYR A 12 -12.18 26.47 -23.72
C TYR A 12 -11.50 25.11 -23.93
N PHE A 13 -12.08 24.24 -24.76
CA PHE A 13 -11.52 22.91 -24.99
C PHE A 13 -10.15 22.92 -25.69
N LYS A 14 -9.88 23.92 -26.56
CA LYS A 14 -8.55 24.11 -27.15
C LYS A 14 -7.45 24.44 -26.13
N ARG A 15 -7.80 25.05 -24.99
CA ARG A 15 -6.86 25.47 -23.94
C ARG A 15 -6.93 24.62 -22.67
N PHE A 16 -7.82 23.62 -22.64
CA PHE A 16 -8.03 22.82 -21.46
C PHE A 16 -6.87 21.85 -21.24
N GLN A 17 -6.05 22.12 -20.22
CA GLN A 17 -4.99 21.21 -19.82
C GLN A 17 -5.56 20.07 -18.97
N VAL A 18 -5.57 18.87 -19.56
CA VAL A 18 -6.00 17.67 -18.84
C VAL A 18 -5.03 17.32 -17.71
N LYS A 19 -5.58 16.98 -16.54
CA LYS A 19 -4.81 16.39 -15.45
C LYS A 19 -4.38 14.96 -15.82
N PHE A 20 -3.38 14.43 -15.11
CA PHE A 20 -2.94 13.05 -15.30
C PHE A 20 -4.09 12.05 -15.21
N ARG A 21 -4.05 10.98 -16.01
CA ARG A 21 -5.13 9.99 -16.14
C ARG A 21 -5.63 9.49 -14.78
N ARG A 22 -4.73 9.01 -13.90
CA ARG A 22 -5.10 8.48 -12.57
C ARG A 22 -5.62 9.54 -11.60
N ARG A 23 -5.29 10.82 -11.82
CA ARG A 23 -5.86 11.93 -11.04
C ARG A 23 -7.30 12.21 -11.48
N ARG A 24 -7.58 12.13 -12.78
CA ARG A 24 -8.95 12.24 -13.32
C ARG A 24 -9.84 11.07 -12.87
N GLU A 25 -9.28 9.87 -12.78
CA GLU A 25 -9.96 8.69 -12.21
C GLU A 25 -10.10 8.74 -10.68
N GLY A 26 -9.50 9.73 -10.00
CA GLY A 26 -9.55 9.83 -8.54
C GLY A 26 -8.91 8.64 -7.83
N ARG A 27 -7.87 8.03 -8.41
CA ARG A 27 -7.21 6.81 -7.85
C ARG A 27 -5.86 7.07 -7.21
N THR A 28 -5.27 8.23 -7.45
CA THR A 28 -3.90 8.52 -6.99
C THR A 28 -3.77 9.96 -6.58
N ASP A 29 -3.31 10.15 -5.35
CA ASP A 29 -2.71 11.40 -4.93
C ASP A 29 -1.24 11.43 -5.34
N TYR A 30 -0.92 12.27 -6.33
CA TYR A 30 0.44 12.41 -6.82
C TYR A 30 1.36 13.15 -5.83
N PHE A 31 0.79 13.95 -4.92
CA PHE A 31 1.57 14.65 -3.91
C PHE A 31 2.12 13.68 -2.86
N ALA A 32 1.24 12.87 -2.25
CA ALA A 32 1.63 11.78 -1.36
C ALA A 32 2.54 10.77 -2.07
N ARG A 33 2.17 10.34 -3.29
CA ARG A 33 2.97 9.38 -4.05
C ARG A 33 4.39 9.86 -4.30
N LYS A 34 4.58 11.13 -4.71
CA LYS A 34 5.91 11.71 -4.95
C LYS A 34 6.78 11.56 -3.69
N ARG A 35 6.27 11.90 -2.52
CA ARG A 35 7.02 11.83 -1.24
C ARG A 35 7.34 10.38 -0.83
N LEU A 36 6.40 9.47 -1.05
CA LEU A 36 6.58 8.06 -0.72
C LEU A 36 7.66 7.40 -1.61
N ILE A 37 7.61 7.61 -2.93
CA ILE A 37 8.52 6.90 -3.87
C ILE A 37 9.90 7.54 -3.98
N PHE A 38 10.04 8.83 -3.65
CA PHE A 38 11.31 9.53 -3.84
C PHE A 38 12.37 8.92 -2.93
N GLN A 39 13.44 8.44 -3.54
CA GLN A 39 14.62 7.88 -2.88
C GLN A 39 15.76 8.89 -2.97
N GLU A 40 16.62 8.89 -1.96
CA GLU A 40 17.84 9.70 -2.01
C GLU A 40 18.76 9.22 -3.14
N LYS A 41 19.34 10.16 -3.88
CA LYS A 41 20.17 9.85 -5.07
C LYS A 41 21.47 9.13 -4.72
N ASN A 42 21.98 9.29 -3.50
CA ASN A 42 23.17 8.58 -2.98
C ASN A 42 22.96 7.06 -2.87
N LYS A 43 21.70 6.59 -2.82
CA LYS A 43 21.34 5.17 -2.75
C LYS A 43 21.18 4.54 -4.15
N TYR A 44 21.35 5.33 -5.22
CA TYR A 44 21.34 4.88 -6.62
C TYR A 44 20.14 3.96 -6.94
N ASN A 45 20.39 2.67 -7.16
CA ASN A 45 19.40 1.68 -7.56
C ASN A 45 18.71 0.97 -6.39
N THR A 46 19.02 1.33 -5.13
CA THR A 46 18.35 0.72 -3.98
C THR A 46 16.85 1.03 -4.01
N PRO A 47 16.00 0.00 -4.16
CA PRO A 47 14.56 0.20 -4.25
C PRO A 47 13.99 0.69 -2.91
N LYS A 48 13.03 1.60 -2.99
CA LYS A 48 12.23 2.05 -1.85
C LYS A 48 10.91 1.28 -1.82
N TYR A 49 10.75 0.39 -0.85
CA TYR A 49 9.58 -0.47 -0.74
C TYR A 49 8.42 0.23 -0.03
N ARG A 50 7.21 0.01 -0.53
CA ARG A 50 5.97 0.48 0.08
C ARG A 50 5.01 -0.68 0.28
N LEU A 51 4.32 -0.64 1.40
CA LEU A 51 3.19 -1.49 1.72
C LEU A 51 1.90 -0.78 1.27
N ILE A 52 1.37 -1.20 0.14
CA ILE A 52 0.12 -0.67 -0.42
C ILE A 52 -1.04 -1.43 0.18
N VAL A 53 -1.98 -0.69 0.77
CA VAL A 53 -3.16 -1.25 1.42
C VAL A 53 -4.40 -0.63 0.78
N ARG A 54 -5.26 -1.45 0.20
CA ARG A 54 -6.49 -0.97 -0.45
C ARG A 54 -7.67 -1.82 -0.01
N PHE A 55 -8.69 -1.14 0.47
CA PHE A 55 -9.98 -1.73 0.76
C PHE A 55 -10.87 -1.59 -0.46
N THR A 56 -11.41 -2.70 -0.92
CA THR A 56 -12.59 -2.72 -1.79
C THR A 56 -13.82 -2.97 -0.94
N ASN A 57 -15.00 -3.01 -1.56
CA ASN A 57 -16.24 -3.28 -0.82
C ASN A 57 -16.27 -4.69 -0.19
N LYS A 58 -15.52 -5.65 -0.73
CA LYS A 58 -15.59 -7.07 -0.32
C LYS A 58 -14.23 -7.72 -0.05
N ASP A 59 -13.14 -7.04 -0.34
CA ASP A 59 -11.79 -7.60 -0.29
C ASP A 59 -10.77 -6.57 0.21
N ILE A 60 -9.75 -7.05 0.90
CA ILE A 60 -8.59 -6.26 1.36
C ILE A 60 -7.40 -6.70 0.52
N ILE A 61 -6.73 -5.72 -0.06
CA ILE A 61 -5.58 -5.93 -0.93
C ILE A 61 -4.35 -5.34 -0.24
N CYS A 62 -3.40 -6.20 0.10
CA CYS A 62 -2.11 -5.80 0.65
C CYS A 62 -0.99 -6.22 -0.32
N GLN A 63 -0.15 -5.26 -0.72
CA GLN A 63 0.90 -5.51 -1.70
C GLN A 63 2.19 -4.79 -1.29
N ILE A 64 3.32 -5.45 -1.50
CA ILE A 64 4.63 -4.80 -1.39
C ILE A 64 5.12 -4.46 -2.79
N ALA A 65 5.37 -3.19 -3.03
CA ALA A 65 5.81 -2.69 -4.32
C ALA A 65 6.96 -1.70 -4.19
N TYR A 66 7.72 -1.54 -5.26
CA TYR A 66 8.67 -0.45 -5.43
C TYR A 66 8.49 0.17 -6.82
N ALA A 67 8.98 1.40 -7.00
CA ALA A 67 8.79 2.14 -8.24
C ALA A 67 9.96 1.90 -9.22
N ARG A 68 9.64 1.68 -10.50
CA ARG A 68 10.55 1.85 -11.64
C ARG A 68 9.96 2.83 -12.64
N ILE A 69 10.76 3.24 -13.63
CA ILE A 69 10.34 4.19 -14.69
C ILE A 69 9.20 3.60 -15.53
N GLU A 70 9.29 2.32 -15.89
CA GLU A 70 8.28 1.61 -16.68
C GLU A 70 6.97 1.41 -15.91
N GLY A 71 7.06 1.26 -14.58
CA GLY A 71 5.93 0.96 -13.73
C GLY A 71 6.33 0.52 -12.33
N ASP A 72 5.33 0.31 -11.49
CA ASP A 72 5.54 -0.25 -10.16
C ASP A 72 5.69 -1.77 -10.25
N ILE A 73 6.70 -2.32 -9.59
CA ILE A 73 6.93 -3.77 -9.51
C ILE A 73 6.41 -4.28 -8.17
N ILE A 74 5.60 -5.33 -8.22
CA ILE A 74 5.05 -6.01 -7.04
C ILE A 74 5.97 -7.18 -6.68
N ILE A 75 6.39 -7.24 -5.42
CA ILE A 75 7.25 -8.33 -4.90
C ILE A 75 6.39 -9.46 -4.33
N ALA A 76 5.42 -9.08 -3.51
CA ALA A 76 4.49 -9.99 -2.86
C ALA A 76 3.11 -9.30 -2.78
N ALA A 77 2.07 -10.12 -2.81
CA ALA A 77 0.69 -9.71 -2.67
C ALA A 77 -0.03 -10.71 -1.76
N ALA A 78 -1.00 -10.21 -1.01
CA ALA A 78 -1.93 -11.00 -0.20
C ALA A 78 -3.32 -10.36 -0.28
N TYR A 79 -4.33 -11.20 -0.22
CA TYR A 79 -5.72 -10.79 -0.36
C TYR A 79 -6.59 -11.41 0.73
N SER A 80 -7.64 -10.73 1.16
CA SER A 80 -8.50 -11.28 2.22
C SER A 80 -9.34 -12.45 1.74
N HIS A 81 -9.63 -12.56 0.44
CA HIS A 81 -10.24 -13.75 -0.14
C HIS A 81 -9.37 -15.03 -0.08
N GLU A 82 -8.09 -14.93 0.29
CA GLU A 82 -7.25 -16.09 0.57
C GLU A 82 -7.42 -16.60 2.02
N LEU A 83 -7.90 -15.77 2.94
CA LEU A 83 -8.07 -16.10 4.36
C LEU A 83 -8.98 -17.31 4.65
N PRO A 84 -10.01 -17.63 3.84
CA PRO A 84 -10.78 -18.87 4.03
C PRO A 84 -9.95 -20.14 4.01
N ARG A 85 -8.78 -20.14 3.36
CA ARG A 85 -7.83 -21.27 3.37
C ARG A 85 -7.17 -21.48 4.74
N TYR A 86 -7.12 -20.43 5.54
CA TYR A 86 -6.50 -20.39 6.87
C TYR A 86 -7.54 -20.40 8.00
N GLY A 87 -8.81 -20.67 7.70
CA GLY A 87 -9.88 -20.83 8.70
C GLY A 87 -10.84 -19.64 8.84
N VAL A 88 -10.54 -18.47 8.26
CA VAL A 88 -11.42 -17.28 8.35
C VAL A 88 -12.37 -17.25 7.15
N LYS A 89 -13.56 -17.83 7.32
CA LYS A 89 -14.53 -18.01 6.23
C LYS A 89 -15.40 -16.80 5.92
N VAL A 90 -15.63 -15.92 6.90
CA VAL A 90 -16.58 -14.80 6.82
C VAL A 90 -15.93 -13.51 7.32
N GLY A 91 -16.50 -12.36 6.95
CA GLY A 91 -16.04 -11.07 7.46
C GLY A 91 -14.69 -10.61 6.87
N LEU A 92 -14.44 -10.86 5.59
CA LEU A 92 -13.14 -10.61 4.94
C LEU A 92 -12.74 -9.14 4.80
N THR A 93 -13.56 -8.20 5.27
CA THR A 93 -13.29 -6.76 5.23
C THR A 93 -13.26 -6.12 6.63
N ASN A 94 -13.34 -6.92 7.69
CA ASN A 94 -13.27 -6.40 9.05
C ASN A 94 -11.82 -6.06 9.46
N TYR A 95 -11.67 -5.55 10.68
CA TYR A 95 -10.40 -5.25 11.33
C TYR A 95 -9.48 -6.48 11.36
N ALA A 96 -9.98 -7.61 11.89
CA ALA A 96 -9.20 -8.82 12.05
C ALA A 96 -8.68 -9.37 10.71
N ALA A 97 -9.50 -9.30 9.65
CA ALA A 97 -9.13 -9.69 8.31
C ALA A 97 -8.00 -8.81 7.76
N ALA A 98 -7.99 -7.51 8.06
CA ALA A 98 -6.89 -6.63 7.69
C ALA A 98 -5.58 -7.11 8.31
N HIS A 99 -5.56 -7.30 9.64
CA HIS A 99 -4.40 -7.82 10.35
C HIS A 99 -3.93 -9.18 9.82
N CYS A 100 -4.85 -10.13 9.61
CA CYS A 100 -4.51 -11.42 9.03
C CYS A 100 -3.91 -11.30 7.62
N THR A 101 -4.42 -10.38 6.78
CA THR A 101 -3.84 -10.15 5.44
C THR A 101 -2.45 -9.49 5.50
N GLY A 102 -2.22 -8.59 6.45
CA GLY A 102 -0.91 -7.98 6.70
C GLY A 102 0.11 -9.02 7.12
N LEU A 103 -0.23 -9.84 8.12
CA LEU A 103 0.60 -10.93 8.60
C LEU A 103 0.90 -11.96 7.50
N LEU A 104 -0.11 -12.33 6.71
CA LEU A 104 0.07 -13.25 5.58
C LEU A 104 1.05 -12.69 4.54
N LEU A 105 0.96 -11.40 4.23
CA LEU A 105 1.87 -10.73 3.32
C LEU A 105 3.30 -10.68 3.87
N ALA A 106 3.45 -10.35 5.16
CA ALA A 106 4.74 -10.28 5.84
C ALA A 106 5.44 -11.64 5.81
N ARG A 107 4.75 -12.72 6.20
CA ARG A 107 5.29 -14.09 6.16
C ARG A 107 5.66 -14.52 4.74
N ARG A 108 4.80 -14.25 3.75
CA ARG A 108 5.05 -14.57 2.34
C ARG A 108 6.27 -13.83 1.79
N LEU A 109 6.47 -12.58 2.18
CA LEU A 109 7.63 -11.79 1.79
C LEU A 109 8.91 -12.33 2.45
N LEU A 110 8.90 -12.53 3.77
CA LEU A 110 10.06 -13.01 4.52
C LEU A 110 10.52 -14.38 4.01
N GLN A 111 9.59 -15.28 3.73
CA GLN A 111 9.90 -16.58 3.13
C GLN A 111 10.55 -16.42 1.74
N LYS A 112 10.04 -15.51 0.90
CA LYS A 112 10.63 -15.21 -0.42
C LYS A 112 12.04 -14.64 -0.31
N LEU A 113 12.31 -13.87 0.74
CA LEU A 113 13.61 -13.26 1.02
C LEU A 113 14.53 -14.14 1.88
N LYS A 114 14.06 -15.31 2.34
CA LYS A 114 14.76 -16.24 3.25
C LYS A 114 15.16 -15.59 4.59
N LEU A 115 14.26 -14.74 5.11
CA LEU A 115 14.41 -14.03 6.38
C LEU A 115 13.40 -14.50 7.44
N ASP A 116 12.65 -15.56 7.12
CA ASP A 116 11.55 -16.11 7.92
C ASP A 116 12.02 -16.73 9.25
N SER A 117 13.19 -17.36 9.26
CA SER A 117 13.78 -17.94 10.48
C SER A 117 14.48 -16.92 11.37
N ILE A 118 14.88 -15.77 10.81
CA ILE A 118 15.61 -14.73 11.52
C ILE A 118 14.61 -13.80 12.21
N TYR A 119 13.62 -13.32 11.47
CA TYR A 119 12.64 -12.37 11.96
C TYR A 119 11.29 -13.05 12.12
N THR A 120 11.12 -13.73 13.26
CA THR A 120 9.86 -14.39 13.61
C THR A 120 8.81 -13.39 14.08
N GLY A 121 9.19 -12.25 14.66
CA GLY A 121 8.25 -11.27 15.21
C GLY A 121 7.59 -11.76 16.51
N VAL A 122 6.49 -11.13 16.90
CA VAL A 122 5.73 -11.52 18.10
C VAL A 122 4.83 -12.72 17.81
N GLU A 123 5.01 -13.83 18.52
CA GLU A 123 4.21 -15.04 18.35
C GLU A 123 2.83 -14.92 19.00
N GLU A 124 2.75 -14.30 20.17
CA GLU A 124 1.51 -14.09 20.91
C GLU A 124 1.10 -12.61 20.89
N ALA A 125 -0.01 -12.31 20.23
CA ALA A 125 -0.48 -10.94 20.06
C ALA A 125 -0.94 -10.32 21.41
N ASN A 126 -0.08 -9.49 22.00
CA ASN A 126 -0.36 -8.72 23.22
C ASN A 126 -0.93 -7.31 22.93
N GLY A 127 -0.80 -6.83 21.69
CA GLY A 127 -1.25 -5.49 21.27
C GLY A 127 -0.34 -4.35 21.71
N GLU A 128 0.86 -4.66 22.20
CA GLU A 128 1.86 -3.67 22.55
C GLU A 128 2.58 -3.12 21.31
N GLU A 129 3.18 -1.94 21.43
CA GLU A 129 3.95 -1.36 20.35
C GLU A 129 5.23 -2.18 20.11
N TYR A 130 5.37 -2.72 18.90
CA TYR A 130 6.48 -3.59 18.53
C TYR A 130 7.08 -3.16 17.20
N TYR A 131 8.39 -2.96 17.18
CA TYR A 131 9.17 -2.79 15.96
C TYR A 131 10.26 -3.85 15.93
N VAL A 132 10.42 -4.51 14.78
CA VAL A 132 11.51 -5.45 14.57
C VAL A 132 12.83 -4.69 14.49
N GLU A 133 13.73 -4.98 15.43
CA GLU A 133 15.10 -4.47 15.41
C GLU A 133 16.01 -5.32 14.52
N ASP A 134 17.05 -4.71 13.98
CA ASP A 134 18.04 -5.41 13.16
C ASP A 134 18.92 -6.30 14.08
N GLU A 135 19.08 -7.58 13.75
CA GLU A 135 19.98 -8.47 14.53
C GLU A 135 21.45 -8.32 14.09
N ASP A 136 22.35 -8.16 15.06
CA ASP A 136 23.77 -8.02 14.82
C ASP A 136 24.35 -9.25 14.09
N GLY A 137 25.05 -8.98 12.97
CA GLY A 137 25.69 -10.03 12.15
C GLY A 137 24.75 -10.75 11.18
N LYS A 138 23.46 -10.41 11.14
CA LYS A 138 22.49 -10.95 10.18
C LYS A 138 22.03 -9.88 9.17
N PRO A 139 21.38 -10.27 8.06
CA PRO A 139 20.80 -9.30 7.14
C PRO A 139 19.74 -8.45 7.85
N GLY A 140 19.76 -7.14 7.62
CA GLY A 140 18.80 -6.22 8.25
C GLY A 140 17.34 -6.54 7.91
N ALA A 141 16.44 -6.13 8.80
CA ALA A 141 15.00 -6.33 8.67
C ALA A 141 14.44 -5.61 7.44
N PHE A 142 13.38 -6.19 6.85
CA PHE A 142 12.76 -5.61 5.67
C PHE A 142 12.01 -4.31 6.03
N ARG A 143 12.45 -3.19 5.44
CA ARG A 143 11.82 -1.88 5.66
C ARG A 143 10.80 -1.57 4.56
N ALA A 144 9.55 -1.32 4.96
CA ALA A 144 8.46 -0.91 4.07
C ALA A 144 7.75 0.33 4.60
N TYR A 145 7.35 1.24 3.70
CA TYR A 145 6.57 2.43 4.06
C TYR A 145 5.08 2.23 3.74
N LEU A 146 4.20 2.55 4.68
CA LEU A 146 2.76 2.42 4.48
C LEU A 146 2.23 3.41 3.43
N ASP A 147 1.61 2.90 2.38
CA ASP A 147 0.88 3.66 1.35
C ASP A 147 -0.62 3.49 1.56
N ILE A 148 -1.21 4.49 2.22
CA ILE A 148 -2.65 4.59 2.58
C ILE A 148 -3.50 5.05 1.38
N GLY A 149 -2.88 5.62 0.34
CA GLY A 149 -3.57 6.12 -0.83
C GLY A 149 -4.44 7.33 -0.54
N LEU A 150 -5.76 7.19 -0.74
CA LEU A 150 -6.74 8.26 -0.58
C LEU A 150 -7.59 8.11 0.69
N VAL A 151 -7.32 7.07 1.48
CA VAL A 151 -8.05 6.82 2.72
C VAL A 151 -7.66 7.86 3.75
N ARG A 152 -8.64 8.33 4.54
CA ARG A 152 -8.38 9.25 5.64
C ARG A 152 -7.71 8.52 6.80
N THR A 153 -6.67 9.11 7.35
CA THR A 153 -5.99 8.64 8.56
C THR A 153 -6.76 9.08 9.79
N THR A 154 -7.64 8.21 10.28
CA THR A 154 -8.33 8.37 11.57
C THR A 154 -7.80 7.35 12.57
N THR A 155 -7.91 7.64 13.86
CA THR A 155 -7.63 6.68 14.92
C THR A 155 -8.52 5.44 14.77
N GLY A 156 -7.94 4.25 14.85
CA GLY A 156 -8.66 2.96 14.64
C GLY A 156 -9.05 2.68 13.19
N ALA A 157 -8.40 3.30 12.21
CA ALA A 157 -8.63 2.96 10.81
C ALA A 157 -7.99 1.61 10.47
N ARG A 158 -8.78 0.71 9.86
CA ARG A 158 -8.35 -0.61 9.37
C ARG A 158 -7.07 -0.65 8.53
N VAL A 159 -6.66 0.48 7.95
CA VAL A 159 -5.41 0.58 7.16
C VAL A 159 -4.17 0.56 8.05
N LEU A 160 -4.30 0.88 9.33
CA LEU A 160 -3.20 1.03 10.29
C LEU A 160 -2.92 -0.26 11.08
N GLU A 161 -3.67 -1.34 10.83
CA GLU A 161 -3.77 -2.49 11.72
C GLU A 161 -3.23 -3.76 11.06
N LEU A 162 -2.08 -3.63 10.43
CA LEU A 162 -1.42 -4.64 9.60
C LEU A 162 -0.19 -5.24 10.25
#